data_AF-A0A970IP77-F1
#
_entry.id   AF-A0A970IP77-F1
#
_cell.length_a   1.000
_cell.length_b   1.000
_cell.length_c   1.000
_cell.angle_alpha   90.00
_cell.angle_beta   90.00
_cell.angle_gamma   90.00
#
_symmetry.space_group_name_H-M   'P 1'
#
loop_
_entity.id
_entity.type
_entity.pdbx_description
1 polymer ?
#
loop_
_entity_poly.entity_id
_entity_poly.type
_entity_poly.pdbx_seq_one_letter_code
_entity_poly.pdbx_strand_id
1 'polypeptide(L)'
;MAFAPADDPKIAVLVVIDEASAGSYYGGVIASPVVKSILSDTLRYLDIKPQYTEEEAKLLLKNKIIVPEVRNIKLKEAKKLITQSKLRYRLEEEQDEPTEDSLVIDQTPRADSKVDEGTIVILYAKPKE
;
A
#
# COMPACT_ATOMS: atom_id res chain seq x y z
N MET A 1 5.02 -22.81 17.90
CA MET A 1 3.95 -22.15 18.69
C MET A 1 4.22 -20.65 18.69
N ALA A 2 3.20 -19.83 18.55
CA ALA A 2 3.29 -18.38 18.62
C ALA A 2 2.17 -17.81 19.48
N PHE A 3 2.33 -16.59 19.98
CA PHE A 3 1.32 -15.88 20.73
C PHE A 3 1.32 -14.39 20.37
N ALA A 4 0.17 -13.73 20.51
CA ALA A 4 0.04 -12.31 20.25
C ALA A 4 -1.09 -11.66 21.07
N PRO A 5 -1.01 -10.35 21.38
CA PRO A 5 0.19 -9.51 21.35
C PRO A 5 1.36 -10.04 22.20
N ALA A 6 2.59 -9.55 22.00
CA ALA A 6 3.75 -10.04 22.74
C ALA A 6 3.74 -9.61 24.23
N ASP A 7 3.35 -8.36 24.48
CA ASP A 7 3.35 -7.77 25.83
C ASP A 7 2.15 -8.17 26.68
N ASP A 8 1.01 -8.46 26.05
CA ASP A 8 -0.23 -8.92 26.69
C ASP A 8 -0.91 -10.00 25.84
N PRO A 9 -0.44 -11.27 25.90
CA PRO A 9 -0.92 -12.33 25.02
C PRO A 9 -2.42 -12.61 25.18
N LYS A 10 -3.17 -12.53 24.08
CA LYS A 10 -4.61 -12.86 24.03
C LYS A 10 -4.88 -14.15 23.27
N ILE A 11 -3.97 -14.54 22.37
CA ILE A 11 -4.12 -15.69 21.48
C ILE A 11 -2.80 -16.47 21.47
N ALA A 12 -2.91 -17.80 21.48
CA ALA A 12 -1.82 -18.71 21.17
C ALA A 12 -2.19 -19.57 19.96
N VAL A 13 -1.22 -19.79 19.06
CA VAL A 13 -1.40 -20.56 17.83
C VAL A 13 -0.33 -21.65 17.76
N LEU A 14 -0.79 -22.89 17.59
CA LEU A 14 0.04 -24.05 17.28
C LEU A 14 -0.25 -24.49 15.86
N VAL A 15 0.78 -24.47 15.01
CA VAL A 15 0.70 -24.99 13.64
C VAL A 15 1.58 -26.22 13.58
N VAL A 16 1.01 -27.30 13.07
CA VAL A 16 1.70 -28.55 12.76
C VAL A 16 1.59 -28.74 11.26
N ILE A 17 2.74 -28.87 10.59
CA ILE A 17 2.82 -29.11 9.16
C ILE A 17 3.51 -30.45 8.99
N ASP A 18 2.79 -31.41 8.43
CA ASP A 18 3.34 -32.70 8.08
C ASP A 18 3.93 -32.66 6.66
N GLU A 19 4.97 -33.46 6.42
CA GLU A 19 5.63 -33.60 5.11
C GLU A 19 5.96 -32.27 4.39
N ALA A 20 6.50 -31.29 5.11
CA ALA A 20 6.79 -29.97 4.54
C ALA A 20 7.89 -30.03 3.45
N SER A 21 7.58 -29.54 2.25
CA SER A 21 8.44 -29.63 1.05
C SER A 21 8.93 -28.27 0.52
N ALA A 22 8.70 -27.17 1.25
CA ALA A 22 8.91 -25.79 0.80
C ALA A 22 10.39 -25.32 0.72
N GLY A 23 11.34 -26.22 0.45
CA GLY A 23 12.74 -25.87 0.19
C GLY A 23 13.57 -25.39 1.39
N SER A 24 13.02 -25.45 2.61
CA SER A 24 13.72 -25.17 3.86
C SER A 24 13.40 -26.27 4.87
N TYR A 25 14.39 -26.71 5.65
CA TYR A 25 14.20 -27.72 6.71
C TYR A 25 13.83 -27.10 8.06
N TYR A 26 13.84 -25.77 8.15
CA TYR A 26 13.52 -25.07 9.39
C TYR A 26 12.01 -24.88 9.52
N GLY A 27 11.39 -25.62 10.43
CA GLY A 27 9.95 -25.55 10.69
C GLY A 27 9.46 -24.13 11.01
N GLY A 28 10.30 -23.30 11.63
CA GLY A 28 10.02 -21.88 11.81
C GLY A 28 9.80 -21.12 10.50
N VAL A 29 10.64 -21.35 9.47
CA VAL A 29 10.54 -20.66 8.17
C VAL A 29 9.29 -21.12 7.41
N ILE A 30 8.98 -22.41 7.45
CA ILE A 30 7.82 -22.98 6.76
C ILE A 30 6.51 -22.56 7.43
N ALA A 31 6.45 -22.62 8.76
CA ALA A 31 5.21 -22.35 9.50
C ALA A 31 4.95 -20.85 9.74
N SER A 32 5.98 -19.99 9.74
CA SER A 32 5.83 -18.56 10.05
C SER A 32 4.82 -17.84 9.14
N PRO A 33 4.79 -18.03 7.81
CA PRO A 33 3.79 -17.40 6.96
C PRO A 33 2.36 -17.79 7.32
N VAL A 34 2.13 -19.08 7.67
CA VAL A 34 0.81 -19.59 8.08
C VAL A 34 0.39 -18.98 9.42
N VAL A 35 1.28 -19.00 10.41
CA VAL A 35 1.06 -18.39 11.72
C VAL A 35 0.75 -16.89 11.59
N LYS A 36 1.49 -16.16 10.73
CA LYS A 36 1.29 -14.74 10.47
C LYS A 36 -0.12 -14.46 9.95
N SER A 37 -0.59 -15.22 8.97
CA SER A 37 -1.93 -15.04 8.42
C SER A 37 -3.01 -15.27 9.48
N ILE A 38 -2.92 -16.39 10.21
CA ILE A 38 -3.87 -16.73 11.29
C ILE A 38 -3.92 -15.62 12.34
N LEU A 39 -2.76 -15.18 12.84
CA LEU A 39 -2.70 -14.13 13.86
C LEU A 39 -3.23 -12.79 13.32
N SER A 40 -2.85 -12.40 12.09
CA SER A 40 -3.26 -11.11 11.50
C SER A 40 -4.79 -11.01 11.36
N ASP A 41 -5.41 -12.08 10.88
CA ASP A 41 -6.86 -12.12 10.67
C ASP A 41 -7.60 -12.22 12.00
N THR A 42 -7.10 -13.04 12.93
CA THR A 42 -7.75 -13.22 14.24
C THR A 42 -7.67 -11.96 15.09
N LEU A 43 -6.50 -11.30 15.15
CA LEU A 43 -6.36 -10.04 15.89
C LEU A 43 -7.26 -8.95 15.32
N ARG A 44 -7.37 -8.86 13.98
CA ARG A 44 -8.29 -7.93 13.32
C ARG A 44 -9.75 -8.26 13.64
N TYR A 45 -10.12 -9.54 13.63
CA TYR A 45 -11.47 -9.98 13.99
C TYR A 45 -11.84 -9.60 15.43
N LEU A 46 -10.88 -9.69 16.34
CA LEU A 46 -11.06 -9.30 17.75
C LEU A 46 -10.86 -7.79 18.01
N ASP A 47 -10.70 -6.96 16.96
CA ASP A 47 -10.39 -5.53 17.04
C ASP A 47 -9.14 -5.20 17.90
N ILE A 48 -8.18 -6.12 17.96
CA ILE A 48 -6.89 -5.91 18.63
C ILE A 48 -5.97 -5.18 17.64
N LYS A 49 -5.80 -3.88 17.86
CA LYS A 49 -4.99 -3.02 17.00
C LYS A 49 -3.50 -3.27 17.18
N PRO A 50 -2.68 -3.12 16.12
CA PRO A 50 -1.24 -3.10 16.25
C PRO A 50 -0.79 -2.00 17.21
N GLN A 51 0.21 -2.31 18.02
CA GLN A 51 0.85 -1.35 18.90
C GLN A 51 2.15 -0.90 18.26
N TYR A 52 2.38 0.42 18.27
CA TYR A 52 3.58 1.05 17.74
C TYR A 52 4.19 1.92 18.81
N THR A 53 5.51 1.85 18.94
CA THR A 53 6.28 2.85 19.66
C THR A 53 6.21 4.21 18.96
N GLU A 54 6.54 5.30 19.66
CA GLU A 54 6.59 6.62 19.03
C GLU A 54 7.56 6.69 17.84
N GLU A 55 8.69 5.98 17.93
CA GLU A 55 9.66 5.94 16.84
C GLU A 55 9.13 5.18 15.62
N GLU A 56 8.48 4.04 15.83
CA GLU A 56 7.83 3.28 14.75
C GLU A 56 6.71 4.08 14.09
N ALA A 57 5.89 4.77 14.88
CA ALA A 57 4.84 5.65 14.37
C ALA A 57 5.42 6.79 13.52
N LYS A 58 6.54 7.39 13.96
CA LYS A 58 7.25 8.42 13.16
C LYS A 58 7.81 7.84 11.87
N LEU A 59 8.36 6.62 11.89
CA LEU A 59 8.86 5.94 10.68
C LEU A 59 7.73 5.66 9.68
N LEU A 60 6.55 5.24 10.17
CA LEU A 60 5.36 5.02 9.33
C LEU A 60 4.86 6.30 8.64
N LEU A 61 5.12 7.47 9.24
CA LEU A 61 4.71 8.77 8.71
C LEU A 61 5.80 9.45 7.86
N LYS A 62 7.08 9.10 8.07
CA LYS A 62 8.24 9.78 7.46
C LYS A 62 8.20 9.79 5.93
N ASN A 63 7.59 8.78 5.32
CA ASN A 63 7.54 8.62 3.87
C ASN A 63 6.12 8.84 3.31
N LYS A 64 5.20 9.42 4.10
CA LYS A 64 3.85 9.71 3.62
C LYS A 64 3.83 11.06 2.89
N ILE A 65 3.36 11.02 1.65
CA ILE A 65 3.19 12.17 0.76
C ILE A 65 1.69 12.37 0.54
N ILE A 66 1.27 13.63 0.53
CA ILE A 66 -0.10 14.01 0.19
C ILE A 66 -0.22 14.02 -1.33
N VAL A 67 -1.21 13.29 -1.86
CA VAL A 67 -1.48 13.28 -3.30
C VAL A 67 -1.99 14.65 -3.73
N PRO A 68 -1.31 15.34 -4.67
CA PRO A 68 -1.77 16.63 -5.16
C PRO A 68 -3.05 16.49 -5.98
N GLU A 69 -3.82 17.57 -6.03
CA GLU A 69 -4.95 17.69 -6.96
C GLU A 69 -4.41 17.99 -8.37
N VAL A 70 -4.67 17.06 -9.30
CA VAL A 70 -4.26 17.18 -10.70
C VAL A 70 -5.42 17.06 -11.68
N ARG A 71 -6.68 17.02 -11.22
CA ARG A 71 -7.84 17.07 -12.11
C ARG A 71 -8.04 18.47 -12.68
N ASN A 72 -8.62 18.54 -13.87
CA ASN A 72 -8.93 19.77 -14.60
C ASN A 72 -7.70 20.64 -14.95
N ILE A 73 -6.49 20.07 -14.89
CA ILE A 73 -5.26 20.67 -15.42
C ILE A 73 -4.73 19.81 -16.58
N LYS A 74 -3.80 20.39 -17.36
CA LYS A 74 -3.19 19.71 -18.51
C LYS A 74 -2.31 18.55 -18.07
N LEU A 75 -2.28 17.47 -18.85
CA LEU A 75 -1.44 16.30 -18.60
C LEU A 75 0.04 16.66 -18.36
N LYS A 76 0.59 17.58 -19.14
CA LYS A 76 1.98 18.06 -18.96
C LYS A 76 2.24 18.63 -17.58
N GLU A 77 1.30 19.43 -17.07
CA GLU A 77 1.40 20.08 -15.75
C GLU A 77 1.18 19.07 -14.63
N ALA A 78 0.20 18.18 -14.80
CA ALA A 78 -0.09 17.09 -13.86
C ALA A 78 1.13 16.17 -13.66
N LYS A 79 1.76 15.72 -14.76
CA LYS A 79 2.98 14.89 -14.73
C LYS A 79 4.10 15.57 -13.94
N LYS A 80 4.29 16.88 -14.16
CA LYS A 80 5.29 17.67 -13.44
C LYS A 80 4.99 17.77 -11.95
N LEU A 81 3.75 18.08 -11.58
CA LEU A 81 3.35 18.25 -10.17
C LEU A 81 3.50 16.94 -9.36
N ILE A 82 3.11 15.81 -9.95
CA ILE A 82 3.24 14.48 -9.34
C ILE A 82 4.72 14.14 -9.12
N THR A 83 5.55 14.35 -10.14
CA THR A 83 6.99 14.06 -10.07
C THR A 83 7.69 14.97 -9.06
N GLN A 84 7.33 16.26 -8.99
CA GLN A 84 7.83 17.20 -7.99
C GLN A 84 7.43 16.82 -6.57
N SER A 85 6.26 16.21 -6.41
CA SER A 85 5.78 15.66 -5.14
C SER A 85 6.42 14.31 -4.81
N LYS A 86 7.43 13.85 -5.55
CA LYS A 86 8.10 12.53 -5.41
C LYS A 86 7.16 11.33 -5.57
N LEU A 87 6.07 11.53 -6.30
CA LEU A 87 5.16 10.46 -6.71
C LEU A 87 5.49 10.05 -8.14
N ARG A 88 5.06 8.85 -8.52
CA ARG A 88 5.15 8.37 -9.91
C ARG A 88 3.78 8.51 -10.55
N TYR A 89 3.72 8.60 -11.88
CA TYR A 89 2.45 8.59 -12.59
C TYR A 89 2.36 7.41 -13.56
N ARG A 90 1.14 6.99 -13.86
CA ARG A 90 0.80 6.10 -14.97
C ARG A 90 -0.41 6.68 -15.67
N LEU A 91 -0.37 6.73 -17.00
CA LEU A 91 -1.53 7.10 -17.80
C LEU A 91 -2.33 5.83 -18.09
N GLU A 92 -3.65 5.89 -17.95
CA GLU A 92 -4.56 4.84 -18.38
C GLU A 92 -5.31 5.32 -19.63
N GLU A 93 -5.14 4.61 -20.74
CA GLU A 93 -5.66 4.95 -22.07
C GLU A 93 -6.93 4.13 -22.31
N GLU A 94 -8.09 4.78 -22.38
CA GLU A 94 -9.36 4.07 -22.66
C GLU A 94 -9.64 3.91 -24.16
N GLN A 95 -9.23 4.86 -25.02
CA GLN A 95 -9.54 4.82 -26.46
C GLN A 95 -8.42 5.41 -27.33
N ASP A 96 -8.25 6.73 -27.33
CA ASP A 96 -7.20 7.42 -28.10
C ASP A 96 -6.06 7.88 -27.18
N GLU A 97 -4.83 7.92 -27.70
CA GLU A 97 -3.67 8.48 -26.97
C GLU A 97 -3.93 9.96 -26.63
N PRO A 98 -4.12 10.31 -25.34
CA PRO A 98 -4.34 11.68 -24.97
C PRO A 98 -3.04 12.47 -25.19
N THR A 99 -3.16 13.58 -25.92
CA THR A 99 -2.04 14.51 -26.11
C THR A 99 -1.67 15.22 -24.80
N GLU A 100 -0.45 15.75 -24.69
CA GLU A 100 0.03 16.50 -23.50
C GLU A 100 -0.85 17.70 -23.10
N ASP A 101 -1.69 18.19 -24.02
CA ASP A 101 -2.67 19.26 -23.80
C ASP A 101 -4.05 18.77 -23.34
N SER A 102 -4.25 17.45 -23.25
CA SER A 102 -5.48 16.85 -22.75
C SER A 102 -5.65 17.13 -21.26
N LEU A 103 -6.90 17.29 -20.83
CA LEU A 103 -7.22 17.53 -19.43
C LEU A 103 -7.34 16.21 -18.68
N VAL A 104 -6.79 16.19 -17.46
CA VAL A 104 -7.00 15.09 -16.52
C VAL A 104 -8.45 15.16 -16.03
N ILE A 105 -9.21 14.10 -16.28
CA ILE A 105 -10.59 13.96 -15.83
C ILE A 105 -10.67 13.36 -14.44
N ASP A 106 -9.77 12.44 -14.12
CA ASP A 106 -9.77 11.76 -12.83
C ASP A 106 -8.37 11.27 -12.44
N GLN A 107 -8.20 10.96 -11.16
CA GLN A 107 -6.97 10.42 -10.61
C GLN A 107 -7.25 9.35 -9.55
N THR A 108 -6.39 8.34 -9.51
CA THR A 108 -6.35 7.35 -8.42
C THR A 108 -4.92 7.22 -7.91
N PRO A 109 -4.64 7.44 -6.62
CA PRO A 109 -5.55 7.80 -5.53
C PRO A 109 -6.11 9.23 -5.60
N ARG A 110 -7.17 9.50 -4.83
CA ARG A 110 -7.80 10.83 -4.76
C ARG A 110 -6.84 11.86 -4.17
N ALA A 111 -7.03 13.13 -4.55
CA ALA A 111 -6.37 14.26 -3.94
C ALA A 111 -6.51 14.24 -2.41
N ASP A 112 -5.52 14.80 -1.71
CA ASP A 112 -5.40 14.84 -0.25
C ASP A 112 -5.20 13.48 0.45
N SER A 113 -5.19 12.38 -0.30
CA SER A 113 -4.86 11.06 0.25
C SER A 113 -3.40 11.01 0.68
N LYS A 114 -3.11 10.32 1.79
CA LYS A 114 -1.73 10.07 2.25
C LYS A 114 -1.24 8.74 1.71
N VAL A 115 -0.23 8.79 0.84
CA VAL A 115 0.36 7.62 0.18
C VAL A 115 1.86 7.54 0.47
N ASP A 116 2.48 6.40 0.21
CA ASP A 116 3.93 6.28 0.35
C ASP A 116 4.67 7.00 -0.80
N GLU A 117 5.85 7.53 -0.51
CA GLU A 117 6.76 8.08 -1.51
C GLU A 117 6.98 7.07 -2.66
N GLY A 118 6.93 7.55 -3.91
CA GLY A 118 7.04 6.70 -5.10
C GLY A 118 5.76 5.95 -5.49
N THR A 119 4.65 6.10 -4.75
CA THR A 119 3.33 5.57 -5.16
C THR A 119 2.98 6.04 -6.57
N ILE A 120 2.38 5.15 -7.35
CA ILE A 120 1.92 5.43 -8.71
C ILE A 120 0.53 6.04 -8.64
N VAL A 121 0.40 7.29 -9.09
CA VAL A 121 -0.86 7.96 -9.34
C VAL A 121 -1.29 7.64 -10.77
N ILE A 122 -2.42 6.97 -10.90
CA ILE A 122 -3.06 6.67 -12.17
C ILE A 122 -3.83 7.92 -12.62
N LEU A 123 -3.58 8.36 -13.84
CA LEU A 123 -4.22 9.51 -14.47
C LEU A 123 -5.15 9.05 -15.57
N TYR A 124 -6.39 9.51 -15.49
CA TYR A 124 -7.39 9.36 -16.52
C TYR A 124 -7.48 10.71 -17.25
N ALA A 125 -7.27 10.70 -18.57
CA ALA A 125 -7.39 11.89 -19.39
C ALA A 125 -8.33 11.62 -20.57
N LYS A 126 -9.17 12.61 -20.88
CA LYS A 126 -10.01 12.54 -22.08
C LYS A 126 -9.18 13.04 -23.28
N PRO A 127 -9.11 12.29 -24.39
CA PRO A 127 -8.50 12.80 -25.62
C PRO A 127 -9.22 14.08 -26.06
N LYS A 128 -8.45 15.00 -26.66
CA LYS A 128 -8.96 16.25 -27.18
C LYS A 128 -9.66 15.96 -28.52
N GLU A 129 -10.97 16.22 -28.58
CA GLU A 129 -11.76 16.21 -29.83
C GLU A 129 -11.19 17.19 -30.87
#